data_AF-A0A2V7GFY1-F1
#
_entry.id   AF-A0A2V7GFY1-F1
#
_cell.length_a   1.000
_cell.length_b   1.000
_cell.length_c   1.000
_cell.angle_alpha   90.00
_cell.angle_beta   90.00
_cell.angle_gamma   90.00
#
_symmetry.space_group_name_H-M   'P 1'
#
loop_
_entity.id
_entity.type
_entity.pdbx_description
1 polymer ?
#
loop_
_entity_poly.entity_id
_entity_poly.type
_entity_poly.pdbx_seq_one_letter_code
_entity_poly.pdbx_strand_id
1 'polypeptide(L)'
;LAYVVEDSRIRVVAGYIEGLKDGRKVVAAAARALALGKPIVMVKVARSAAGARAASSHTGALAGADRVYSGVFGQAGIIRARNDEQLLDLVAAFASCPLPAGPGVGIVTQSGGAGVLMADRCEELGLRVPELGEATRDALRRVGSRRI
;
A
#
# COMPACT_ATOMS: atom_id res chain seq x y z
N LEU A 1 17.97 -3.47 -4.04
CA LEU A 1 16.81 -4.10 -3.37
C LEU A 1 17.23 -5.10 -2.31
N ALA A 2 17.92 -6.20 -2.65
CA ALA A 2 18.36 -7.22 -1.69
C ALA A 2 19.12 -6.63 -0.47
N TYR A 3 20.11 -5.76 -0.70
CA TYR A 3 20.82 -5.08 0.38
C TYR A 3 19.90 -4.29 1.35
N VAL A 4 18.94 -3.53 0.80
CA VAL A 4 18.00 -2.73 1.59
C VAL A 4 17.06 -3.61 2.42
N VAL A 5 16.66 -4.76 1.86
CA VAL A 5 15.79 -5.73 2.54
C VAL A 5 16.47 -6.34 3.78
N GLU A 6 17.77 -6.59 3.73
CA GLU A 6 18.50 -7.17 4.86
C GLU A 6 18.79 -6.16 5.99
N ASP A 7 18.79 -4.85 5.72
CA ASP A 7 19.07 -3.84 6.75
C ASP A 7 17.94 -3.81 7.81
N SER A 8 18.29 -4.14 9.06
CA SER A 8 17.35 -4.24 10.18
C SER A 8 16.71 -2.91 10.57
N ARG A 9 17.29 -1.77 10.17
CA ARG A 9 16.72 -0.43 10.40
C ARG A 9 15.55 -0.14 9.46
N ILE A 10 15.44 -0.88 8.36
CA ILE A 10 14.41 -0.69 7.34
C ILE A 10 13.18 -1.54 7.67
N ARG A 11 12.05 -0.89 7.88
CA ARG A 11 10.74 -1.54 8.11
C ARG A 11 9.88 -1.66 6.86
N VAL A 12 9.97 -0.71 5.95
CA VAL A 12 9.25 -0.71 4.66
C VAL A 12 10.20 -0.34 3.54
N VAL A 13 10.01 -0.94 2.37
CA VAL A 13 10.79 -0.62 1.17
C VAL A 13 9.87 0.06 0.15
N ALA A 14 10.28 1.23 -0.33
CA ALA A 14 9.58 1.98 -1.36
C ALA A 14 10.40 1.98 -2.66
N GLY A 15 9.73 1.90 -3.81
CA GLY A 15 10.40 1.91 -5.11
C GLY A 15 9.63 2.68 -6.18
N TYR A 16 10.35 3.49 -6.93
CA TYR A 16 9.90 4.05 -8.20
C TYR A 16 10.53 3.24 -9.32
N ILE A 17 9.72 2.71 -10.25
CA ILE A 17 10.21 1.75 -11.24
C ILE A 17 9.79 2.14 -12.65
N GLU A 18 10.80 2.39 -13.49
CA GLU A 18 10.65 2.67 -14.92
C GLU A 18 10.77 1.38 -15.74
N GLY A 19 11.74 0.54 -15.36
CA GLY A 19 12.02 -0.75 -15.97
C GLY A 19 12.90 -1.63 -15.08
N LEU A 20 13.05 -2.90 -15.47
CA LEU A 20 13.90 -3.88 -14.80
C LEU A 20 14.84 -4.53 -15.81
N LYS A 21 16.13 -4.54 -15.50
CA LYS A 21 17.12 -5.32 -16.24
C LYS A 21 17.02 -6.81 -15.89
N ASP A 22 16.78 -7.12 -14.61
CA ASP A 22 16.68 -8.48 -14.09
C ASP A 22 15.51 -8.59 -13.10
N GLY A 23 14.35 -9.03 -13.60
CA GLY A 23 13.15 -9.21 -12.80
C GLY A 23 13.24 -10.35 -11.78
N ARG A 24 14.08 -11.37 -12.03
CA ARG A 24 14.22 -12.52 -11.13
C ARG A 24 14.84 -12.09 -9.80
N LYS A 25 15.81 -11.18 -9.84
CA LYS A 25 16.39 -10.59 -8.62
C LYS A 25 15.38 -9.79 -7.81
N VAL A 26 14.42 -9.13 -8.45
CA VAL A 26 13.35 -8.40 -7.75
C VAL A 26 12.42 -9.38 -7.05
N VAL A 27 11.99 -10.44 -7.74
CA VAL A 27 11.14 -11.48 -7.15
C VAL A 27 11.83 -12.16 -5.98
N ALA A 28 13.12 -12.51 -6.12
CA ALA A 28 13.89 -13.11 -5.02
C ALA A 28 14.00 -12.16 -3.81
N ALA A 29 14.26 -10.87 -4.04
CA ALA A 29 14.33 -9.90 -2.97
C ALA A 29 12.95 -9.64 -2.31
N ALA A 30 11.87 -9.71 -3.08
CA ALA A 30 10.51 -9.60 -2.56
C ALA A 30 10.11 -10.80 -1.69
N ALA A 31 10.42 -12.02 -2.14
CA ALA A 31 10.23 -13.22 -1.34
C ALA A 31 11.00 -13.15 -0.02
N ARG A 32 12.24 -12.63 -0.06
CA ARG A 32 13.03 -12.41 1.15
C ARG A 32 12.43 -11.36 2.08
N ALA A 33 11.93 -10.24 1.54
CA ALA A 33 11.29 -9.21 2.33
C ALA A 33 10.01 -9.71 3.00
N LEU A 34 9.21 -10.51 2.29
CA LEU A 34 8.02 -11.16 2.84
C LEU A 34 8.37 -12.08 4.02
N ALA A 35 9.42 -12.90 3.88
CA ALA A 35 9.90 -13.76 4.96
C ALA A 35 10.39 -12.98 6.19
N LEU A 36 10.84 -11.74 6.00
CA LEU A 36 11.25 -10.82 7.07
C LEU A 36 10.10 -9.93 7.58
N GLY A 37 8.88 -10.07 7.04
CA GLY A 37 7.73 -9.23 7.38
C GLY A 37 7.86 -7.77 6.95
N LYS A 38 8.70 -7.47 5.94
CA LYS A 38 8.94 -6.12 5.44
C LYS A 38 8.12 -5.87 4.17
N PRO A 39 7.12 -4.97 4.20
CA PRO A 39 6.35 -4.65 3.00
C PRO A 39 7.22 -3.99 1.94
N ILE A 40 6.98 -4.34 0.68
CA ILE A 40 7.54 -3.61 -0.46
C ILE A 40 6.40 -2.92 -1.20
N VAL A 41 6.51 -1.61 -1.36
CA VAL A 41 5.57 -0.78 -2.13
C VAL A 41 6.29 -0.22 -3.35
N MET A 42 5.71 -0.37 -4.54
CA MET A 42 6.28 0.14 -5.78
C MET A 42 5.28 0.93 -6.61
N VAL A 43 5.73 2.04 -7.20
CA VAL A 43 5.01 2.78 -8.24
C VAL A 43 5.63 2.51 -9.60
N LYS A 44 4.90 1.83 -10.50
CA LYS A 44 5.31 1.64 -11.90
C LYS A 44 4.88 2.84 -12.73
N VAL A 45 5.85 3.51 -13.34
CA VAL A 45 5.59 4.59 -14.29
C VAL A 45 5.67 4.09 -15.73
N ALA A 46 5.53 4.97 -16.72
CA ALA A 46 5.55 4.59 -18.13
C ALA A 46 4.53 3.49 -18.50
N ARG A 47 3.33 3.59 -17.91
CA ARG A 47 2.25 2.58 -18.04
C ARG A 47 1.46 2.71 -19.33
N SER A 48 1.30 3.94 -19.81
CA SER A 48 0.61 4.25 -21.07
C SER A 48 1.58 4.20 -22.24
N ALA A 49 1.05 4.09 -23.47
CA ALA A 49 1.88 4.13 -24.66
C ALA A 49 2.71 5.43 -24.77
N ALA A 50 2.12 6.57 -24.39
CA ALA A 50 2.82 7.85 -24.35
C ALA A 50 3.95 7.86 -23.30
N GLY A 51 3.67 7.38 -22.09
CA GLY A 51 4.68 7.29 -21.04
C GLY A 51 5.80 6.29 -21.38
N ALA A 52 5.46 5.16 -22.00
CA ALA A 52 6.43 4.17 -22.48
C ALA A 52 7.37 4.75 -23.53
N ARG A 53 6.85 5.53 -24.50
CA ARG A 53 7.67 6.26 -25.48
C ARG A 53 8.59 7.26 -24.79
N ALA A 54 8.06 8.11 -23.92
CA ALA A 54 8.84 9.11 -23.20
C ALA A 54 9.98 8.48 -22.38
N ALA A 55 9.68 7.41 -21.63
CA ALA A 55 10.67 6.70 -20.84
C ALA A 55 11.73 6.00 -21.73
N SER A 56 11.33 5.43 -22.86
CA SER A 56 12.27 4.79 -23.79
C SER A 56 13.23 5.81 -24.41
N SER A 57 12.74 7.01 -24.75
CA SER A 57 13.60 8.10 -25.26
C SER A 57 14.59 8.62 -24.22
N HIS A 58 14.21 8.64 -22.94
CA HIS A 58 15.08 9.13 -21.86
C HIS A 58 16.10 8.09 -21.39
N THR A 59 15.67 6.83 -21.24
CA THR A 59 16.49 5.75 -20.65
C THR A 59 17.22 4.89 -21.68
N GLY A 60 16.84 4.99 -22.96
CA GLY A 60 17.32 4.11 -24.03
C GLY A 60 16.84 2.65 -23.90
N ALA A 61 16.01 2.33 -22.90
CA ALA A 61 15.52 0.98 -22.65
C ALA A 61 14.03 0.87 -23.00
N LEU A 62 13.63 -0.25 -23.59
CA LEU A 62 12.22 -0.52 -23.85
C LEU A 62 11.47 -0.65 -22.52
N ALA A 63 10.49 0.23 -22.30
CA ALA A 63 9.58 0.12 -21.17
C ALA A 63 8.79 -1.20 -21.25
N GLY A 64 9.02 -2.12 -20.31
CA GLY A 64 8.30 -3.39 -20.27
C GLY A 64 6.79 -3.18 -20.03
N ALA A 65 5.98 -4.10 -20.58
CA ALA A 65 4.52 -3.98 -20.57
C ALA A 65 3.94 -3.94 -19.15
N ASP A 66 3.08 -2.96 -18.87
CA ASP A 66 2.52 -2.72 -17.53
C ASP A 66 1.80 -3.95 -16.94
N ARG A 67 1.08 -4.70 -17.78
CA ARG A 67 0.38 -5.94 -17.39
C ARG A 67 1.32 -7.00 -16.81
N VAL A 68 2.56 -7.07 -17.30
CA VAL A 68 3.56 -8.03 -16.80
C VAL A 68 4.03 -7.61 -15.42
N TYR A 69 4.29 -6.32 -15.20
CA TYR A 69 4.61 -5.79 -13.88
C TYR A 69 3.47 -6.02 -12.88
N SER A 70 2.21 -5.79 -13.28
CA SER A 70 1.05 -6.10 -12.41
C SER A 70 1.03 -7.56 -11.98
N GLY A 71 1.21 -8.49 -12.91
CA GLY A 71 1.23 -9.93 -12.62
C GLY A 71 2.38 -10.31 -11.68
N VAL A 72 3.60 -9.86 -12.00
CA VAL A 72 4.79 -10.15 -11.17
C VAL A 72 4.65 -9.55 -9.78
N PHE A 73 4.16 -8.32 -9.65
CA PHE A 73 3.96 -7.68 -8.35
C PHE A 73 2.95 -8.44 -7.50
N GLY A 74 1.81 -8.82 -8.09
CA GLY A 74 0.81 -9.64 -7.41
C GLY A 74 1.37 -10.98 -6.95
N GLN A 75 2.11 -11.69 -7.81
CA GLN A 75 2.73 -12.98 -7.47
C GLN A 75 3.82 -12.87 -6.41
N ALA A 76 4.58 -11.76 -6.41
CA ALA A 76 5.70 -11.55 -5.49
C ALA A 76 5.30 -10.89 -4.17
N GLY A 77 4.01 -10.58 -3.97
CA GLY A 77 3.55 -9.85 -2.78
C GLY A 77 4.00 -8.39 -2.71
N ILE A 78 4.35 -7.79 -3.86
CA ILE A 78 4.71 -6.38 -3.95
C ILE A 78 3.42 -5.55 -4.07
N ILE A 79 3.27 -4.57 -3.18
CA ILE A 79 2.12 -3.66 -3.17
C ILE A 79 2.33 -2.60 -4.26
N ARG A 80 1.41 -2.53 -5.21
CA ARG A 80 1.47 -1.53 -6.27
C ARG A 80 0.75 -0.24 -5.86
N ALA A 81 1.48 0.87 -5.80
CA ALA A 81 0.91 2.21 -5.69
C ALA A 81 0.49 2.74 -7.07
N ARG A 82 -0.62 3.49 -7.12
CA ARG A 82 -1.18 4.07 -8.35
C ARG A 82 -0.45 5.33 -8.82
N ASN A 83 0.17 6.03 -7.87
CA ASN A 83 0.96 7.24 -8.01
C ASN A 83 1.94 7.36 -6.81
N ASP A 84 2.75 8.40 -6.83
CA ASP A 84 3.71 8.79 -5.80
C ASP A 84 3.06 9.21 -4.48
N GLU A 85 1.93 9.93 -4.53
CA GLU A 85 1.15 10.27 -3.34
C GLU A 85 0.73 9.02 -2.56
N GLN A 86 0.10 8.05 -3.24
CA GLN A 86 -0.30 6.79 -2.61
C GLN A 86 0.92 5.96 -2.14
N LEU A 87 2.06 6.06 -2.84
CA LEU A 87 3.29 5.41 -2.39
C LEU A 87 3.70 5.96 -1.02
N LEU A 88 3.69 7.28 -0.85
CA LEU A 88 4.04 7.93 0.41
C LEU A 88 3.03 7.63 1.51
N ASP A 89 1.73 7.63 1.21
CA ASP A 89 0.67 7.26 2.17
C ASP A 89 0.88 5.83 2.72
N LEU A 90 1.12 4.87 1.82
CA LEU A 90 1.37 3.48 2.19
C LEU A 90 2.65 3.34 3.02
N VAL A 91 3.72 4.04 2.62
CA VAL A 91 4.98 4.06 3.37
C VAL A 91 4.76 4.60 4.78
N ALA A 92 4.05 5.72 4.93
CA ALA A 92 3.76 6.32 6.22
C ALA A 92 2.92 5.37 7.10
N ALA A 93 1.90 4.72 6.54
CA ALA A 93 1.06 3.75 7.24
C ALA A 93 1.88 2.55 7.73
N PHE A 94 2.64 1.89 6.85
CA PHE A 94 3.47 0.73 7.23
C PHE A 94 4.64 1.09 8.15
N ALA A 95 5.15 2.32 8.06
CA ALA A 95 6.19 2.78 8.97
C ALA A 95 5.64 3.05 10.37
N SER A 96 4.39 3.51 10.50
CA SER A 96 3.85 4.02 11.76
C SER A 96 2.90 3.05 12.46
N CYS A 97 2.30 2.12 11.73
CA CYS A 97 1.27 1.21 12.23
C CYS A 97 1.73 -0.25 12.14
N PRO A 98 1.32 -1.11 13.08
CA PRO A 98 1.44 -2.56 12.91
C PRO A 98 0.54 -3.02 11.76
N LEU A 99 0.83 -4.21 11.22
CA LEU A 99 -0.06 -4.84 10.26
C LEU A 99 -1.42 -5.15 10.91
N PRO A 100 -2.55 -4.92 10.21
CA PRO A 100 -3.86 -5.22 10.75
C PRO A 100 -4.04 -6.74 10.93
N ALA A 101 -4.70 -7.14 12.01
CA ALA A 101 -5.00 -8.55 12.30
C ALA A 101 -6.10 -9.14 11.41
N GLY A 102 -6.80 -8.31 10.64
CA GLY A 102 -7.89 -8.72 9.76
C GLY A 102 -8.52 -7.54 9.03
N PRO A 103 -9.63 -7.77 8.30
CA PRO A 103 -10.24 -6.77 7.41
C PRO A 103 -11.19 -5.79 8.12
N GLY A 104 -11.34 -5.90 9.45
CA GLY A 104 -12.24 -5.03 10.22
C GLY A 104 -11.62 -3.66 10.48
N VAL A 105 -12.34 -2.60 10.13
CA VAL A 105 -11.91 -1.21 10.28
C VAL A 105 -12.87 -0.47 11.23
N GLY A 106 -12.32 0.13 12.28
CA GLY A 106 -13.04 1.08 13.14
C GLY A 106 -12.78 2.52 12.66
N ILE A 107 -13.84 3.32 12.54
CA ILE A 107 -13.75 4.72 12.10
C ILE A 107 -14.14 5.63 13.26
N VAL A 108 -13.28 6.59 13.60
CA VAL A 108 -13.55 7.62 14.61
C VAL A 108 -13.36 8.98 13.96
N THR A 109 -14.42 9.78 13.92
CA THR A 109 -14.44 11.10 13.26
C THR A 109 -15.48 11.99 13.93
N GLN A 110 -15.25 13.31 13.93
CA GLN A 110 -16.25 14.29 14.37
C GLN A 110 -17.24 14.69 13.26
N SER A 111 -16.98 14.28 12.02
CA SER A 111 -17.83 14.59 10.86
C SER A 111 -18.59 13.35 10.43
N GLY A 112 -19.92 13.40 10.53
CA GLY A 112 -20.80 12.33 10.06
C GLY A 112 -20.64 12.07 8.56
N GLY A 113 -20.58 13.13 7.74
CA GLY A 113 -20.39 13.00 6.28
C GLY A 113 -19.06 12.36 5.91
N ALA A 114 -17.97 12.73 6.60
CA ALA A 114 -16.68 12.09 6.40
C ALA A 114 -16.71 10.61 6.81
N GLY A 115 -17.44 10.28 7.89
CA GLY A 115 -17.62 8.91 8.36
C GLY A 115 -18.32 8.03 7.32
N VAL A 116 -19.37 8.55 6.67
CA VAL A 116 -20.05 7.85 5.57
C VAL A 116 -19.10 7.59 4.41
N LEU A 117 -18.37 8.62 3.93
CA LEU A 117 -17.42 8.46 2.83
C LEU A 117 -16.31 7.44 3.14
N MET A 118 -15.80 7.44 4.38
CA MET A 118 -14.80 6.47 4.81
C MET A 118 -15.36 5.06 4.88
N ALA A 119 -16.60 4.88 5.35
CA ALA A 119 -17.25 3.58 5.43
C ALA A 119 -17.54 3.00 4.04
N ASP A 120 -18.11 3.78 3.14
CA ASP A 120 -18.36 3.38 1.75
C ASP A 120 -17.04 2.94 1.08
N ARG A 121 -15.97 3.73 1.26
CA ARG A 121 -14.67 3.41 0.69
C ARG A 121 -14.07 2.13 1.26
N CYS A 122 -14.31 1.80 2.53
CA CYS A 122 -13.88 0.54 3.12
C CYS A 122 -14.56 -0.64 2.42
N GLU A 123 -15.88 -0.58 2.24
CA GLU A 123 -16.67 -1.64 1.59
C GLU A 123 -16.28 -1.81 0.12
N GLU A 124 -16.05 -0.72 -0.63
CA GLU A 124 -15.53 -0.77 -2.01
C GLU A 124 -14.19 -1.52 -2.14
N LEU A 125 -13.38 -1.49 -1.07
CA LEU A 125 -12.09 -2.18 -0.99
C LEU A 125 -12.19 -3.58 -0.39
N GLY A 126 -13.40 -4.05 -0.06
CA GLY A 126 -13.65 -5.34 0.58
C GLY A 126 -13.26 -5.39 2.06
N LEU A 127 -13.05 -4.24 2.69
CA LEU A 127 -12.88 -4.12 4.14
C LEU A 127 -14.27 -4.08 4.78
N ARG A 128 -14.34 -4.45 6.07
CA ARG A 128 -15.60 -4.47 6.82
C ARG A 128 -15.60 -3.37 7.87
N VAL A 129 -16.71 -2.66 8.01
CA VAL A 129 -16.91 -1.70 9.11
C VAL A 129 -17.90 -2.30 10.12
N PRO A 130 -17.44 -3.13 11.07
CA PRO A 130 -18.33 -3.82 12.00
C PRO A 130 -18.96 -2.86 13.00
N GLU A 131 -20.13 -3.23 13.49
CA GLU A 131 -20.69 -2.59 14.67
C GLU A 131 -19.75 -2.73 15.88
N LEU A 132 -19.51 -1.63 16.58
CA LEU A 132 -18.72 -1.65 17.81
C LEU A 132 -19.41 -2.52 18.86
N GLY A 133 -18.66 -3.39 19.54
CA GLY A 133 -19.17 -4.18 20.67
C GLY A 133 -19.55 -3.30 21.87
N GLU A 134 -20.42 -3.83 22.73
CA GLU A 134 -21.05 -3.00 23.77
C GLU A 134 -20.05 -2.41 24.77
N ALA A 135 -19.02 -3.16 25.14
CA ALA A 135 -17.94 -2.65 26.00
C ALA A 135 -17.23 -1.41 25.41
N THR A 136 -17.02 -1.40 24.08
CA THR A 136 -16.41 -0.26 23.39
C THR A 136 -17.38 0.92 23.32
N ARG A 137 -18.67 0.67 23.03
CA ARG A 137 -19.71 1.71 23.05
C ARG A 137 -19.81 2.36 24.43
N ASP A 138 -19.79 1.57 25.50
CA ASP A 138 -19.80 2.07 26.88
C ASP A 138 -18.55 2.87 27.24
N ALA A 139 -17.36 2.44 26.79
CA ALA A 139 -16.14 3.21 26.94
C ALA A 139 -16.24 4.57 26.23
N LEU A 140 -16.73 4.61 24.99
CA LEU A 140 -16.91 5.83 24.22
C LEU A 140 -17.96 6.77 24.84
N ARG A 141 -19.08 6.25 25.37
CA ARG A 141 -20.11 7.04 26.08
C ARG A 141 -19.54 7.78 27.31
N ARG A 142 -18.46 7.26 27.92
CA ARG A 142 -17.81 7.89 29.09
C ARG A 142 -16.89 9.05 28.71
N VAL A 143 -16.32 9.05 27.50
CA VAL A 143 -15.44 10.12 27.00
C VAL A 143 -16.16 11.12 26.08
N GLY A 144 -17.22 10.68 25.39
CA GLY A 144 -18.10 11.55 24.62
C GLY A 144 -18.99 12.33 25.56
N SER A 145 -18.86 13.65 25.59
CA SER A 145 -19.77 14.50 26.36
C SER A 145 -21.21 14.25 25.92
N ARG A 146 -22.12 14.02 26.87
CA ARG A 146 -23.56 14.12 26.62
C ARG A 146 -23.85 15.53 26.13
N ARG A 147 -24.00 15.73 24.82
CA ARG A 147 -24.65 16.88 24.15
C ARG A 147 -24.54 16.68 22.64
N ILE A 148 -25.65 16.32 21.98
CA ILE A 148 -26.57 17.30 21.35
C ILE A 148 -27.98 16.80 21.64
#